data_AF-A0A2E4K9Z0-F1
#
_entry.id   AF-A0A2E4K9Z0-F1
#
_cell.length_a   1.000
_cell.length_b   1.000
_cell.length_c   1.000
_cell.angle_alpha   90.00
_cell.angle_beta   90.00
_cell.angle_gamma   90.00
#
_symmetry.space_group_name_H-M   'P 1'
#
loop_
_entity.id
_entity.type
_entity.pdbx_description
1 polymer ?
#
loop_
_entity_poly.entity_id
_entity_poly.type
_entity_poly.pdbx_seq_one_letter_code
_entity_poly.pdbx_strand_id
1 'polypeptide(L)'
;MKTNIKEYNIAFFVLESILFGVFCSLDLLLFYILFEAVLIPMFFVVGVYGSRDRKIRASYLLFLYTLISSVFMLIAILALYF
;
A
#
# COMPACT_ATOMS: atom_id res chain seq x y z
N MET A 1 -11.65 -0.14 24.57
CA MET A 1 -11.15 -0.02 23.19
C MET A 1 -12.17 -0.68 22.25
N LYS A 2 -13.23 0.04 21.87
CA LYS A 2 -14.18 -0.46 20.86
C LYS A 2 -13.54 -0.22 19.49
N THR A 3 -12.61 -1.08 19.09
CA THR A 3 -12.21 -1.13 17.69
C THR A 3 -13.44 -1.52 16.89
N ASN A 4 -13.88 -0.68 15.95
CA ASN A 4 -14.94 -1.04 15.03
C ASN A 4 -14.40 -2.16 14.11
N ILE A 5 -14.55 -3.41 14.55
CA ILE A 5 -14.06 -4.61 13.84
C ILE A 5 -14.56 -4.62 12.39
N LYS A 6 -15.78 -4.11 12.16
CA LYS A 6 -16.37 -3.98 10.82
C LYS A 6 -15.54 -3.07 9.90
N GLU A 7 -15.12 -1.91 10.37
CA GLU A 7 -14.38 -0.93 9.57
C GLU A 7 -12.95 -1.44 9.28
N TYR A 8 -12.32 -2.13 10.23
CA TYR A 8 -11.04 -2.81 10.02
C TYR A 8 -11.15 -3.91 8.96
N ASN A 9 -12.16 -4.77 9.05
CA ASN A 9 -12.37 -5.86 8.10
C ASN A 9 -12.65 -5.33 6.68
N ILE A 10 -13.42 -4.24 6.54
CA ILE A 10 -13.66 -3.61 5.24
C ILE A 10 -12.35 -3.10 4.64
N ALA A 11 -11.53 -2.37 5.42
CA ALA A 11 -10.24 -1.89 4.95
C ALA A 11 -9.29 -3.03 4.57
N PHE A 12 -9.34 -4.14 5.30
CA PHE A 12 -8.57 -5.35 5.02
C PHE A 12 -9.00 -6.03 3.71
N PHE A 13 -10.31 -6.20 3.48
CA PHE A 13 -10.82 -6.75 2.21
C PHE A 13 -10.48 -5.85 1.01
N VAL A 14 -10.51 -4.53 1.17
CA VAL A 14 -10.09 -3.60 0.11
C VAL A 14 -8.60 -3.75 -0.19
N LEU A 15 -7.76 -3.83 0.85
CA LEU A 15 -6.32 -4.08 0.70
C LEU A 15 -6.06 -5.40 -0.05
N GLU A 16 -6.75 -6.47 0.33
CA GLU A 16 -6.63 -7.78 -0.30
C GLU A 16 -7.09 -7.74 -1.77
N SER A 17 -8.18 -7.03 -2.08
CA SER A 17 -8.69 -6.88 -3.45
C SER A 17 -7.68 -6.18 -4.37
N ILE A 18 -6.99 -5.13 -3.87
CA ILE A 18 -5.96 -4.42 -4.64
C ILE A 18 -4.73 -5.32 -4.82
N LEU A 19 -4.34 -6.08 -3.79
CA LEU A 19 -3.25 -7.07 -3.88
C LEU A 19 -3.52 -8.13 -4.96
N PHE A 20 -4.74 -8.67 -5.03
CA PHE A 20 -5.13 -9.55 -6.13
C PHE A 20 -4.99 -8.86 -7.50
N GLY A 21 -5.39 -7.59 -7.60
CA GLY A 21 -5.17 -6.78 -8.81
C GLY A 21 -3.71 -6.67 -9.22
N VAL A 22 -2.80 -6.43 -8.26
CA VAL A 22 -1.35 -6.36 -8.50
C VAL A 22 -0.83 -7.67 -9.11
N PHE A 23 -1.22 -8.83 -8.56
CA PHE A 23 -0.79 -10.13 -9.07
C PHE A 23 -1.39 -10.50 -10.43
N CYS A 24 -2.56 -9.96 -10.76
CA CYS A 24 -3.19 -10.16 -12.06
C CYS A 24 -2.68 -9.20 -13.15
N SER A 25 -1.90 -8.17 -12.79
CA SER A 25 -1.41 -7.18 -13.77
C SER A 25 -0.35 -7.79 -14.69
N LEU A 26 -0.60 -7.73 -16.00
CA LEU A 26 0.34 -8.19 -17.03
C LEU A 26 1.23 -7.04 -17.55
N ASP A 27 0.73 -5.80 -17.49
CA ASP A 27 1.48 -4.62 -17.92
C ASP A 27 2.31 -4.03 -16.77
N LEU A 28 3.57 -3.68 -17.05
CA LEU A 28 4.51 -3.09 -16.08
C LEU A 28 4.03 -1.73 -15.52
N LEU A 29 3.42 -0.88 -16.35
CA LEU A 29 2.87 0.40 -15.90
C LEU A 29 1.63 0.21 -15.02
N LEU A 30 0.73 -0.71 -15.39
CA LEU A 30 -0.45 -1.02 -14.59
C LEU A 30 -0.06 -1.65 -13.25
N PHE A 31 0.97 -2.51 -13.27
CA PHE A 31 1.55 -3.10 -12.06
C PHE A 31 2.07 -2.01 -11.11
N TYR A 32 2.80 -1.01 -11.63
CA TYR A 32 3.28 0.12 -10.83
C TYR A 32 2.15 0.91 -10.17
N ILE A 33 1.10 1.25 -10.93
CA ILE A 33 -0.04 2.01 -10.41
C ILE A 33 -0.77 1.23 -9.32
N LEU A 34 -1.02 -0.07 -9.55
CA LEU A 34 -1.67 -0.92 -8.56
C LEU A 34 -0.80 -1.13 -7.33
N PHE A 35 0.52 -1.24 -7.51
CA PHE A 35 1.48 -1.35 -6.41
C PHE A 35 1.44 -0.11 -5.51
N GLU A 36 1.37 1.10 -6.09
CA GLU A 36 1.18 2.33 -5.30
C GLU A 36 -0.21 2.41 -4.67
N ALA A 37 -1.26 1.89 -5.32
CA ALA A 37 -2.61 1.91 -4.77
C ALA A 37 -2.75 1.10 -3.47
N VAL A 38 -1.94 0.04 -3.27
CA VAL A 38 -1.92 -0.76 -2.02
C VAL A 38 -1.52 0.08 -0.80
N LEU A 39 -0.68 1.12 -1.01
CA LEU A 39 -0.18 1.96 0.09
C LEU A 39 -1.29 2.74 0.79
N ILE A 40 -2.33 3.14 0.07
CA ILE A 40 -3.42 3.95 0.61
C ILE A 40 -4.19 3.17 1.70
N PRO A 41 -4.80 1.99 1.41
CA PRO A 41 -5.46 1.20 2.46
C PRO A 41 -4.51 0.80 3.58
N MET A 42 -3.25 0.46 3.26
CA MET A 42 -2.27 0.05 4.27
C MET A 42 -1.97 1.18 5.26
N PHE A 43 -1.84 2.42 4.77
CA PHE A 43 -1.65 3.61 5.60
C PHE A 43 -2.84 3.84 6.55
N PHE A 44 -4.08 3.63 6.07
CA PHE A 44 -5.29 3.71 6.90
C PHE A 44 -5.32 2.61 7.96
N VAL A 45 -5.01 1.36 7.59
CA VAL A 45 -5.03 0.22 8.51
C VAL A 45 -4.02 0.41 9.64
N VAL A 46 -2.77 0.78 9.33
CA VAL A 46 -1.71 0.97 10.32
C VAL A 46 -1.93 2.24 11.15
N GLY A 47 -2.37 3.34 10.53
CA GLY A 47 -2.57 4.63 11.20
C GLY A 47 -3.74 4.63 12.18
N VAL A 48 -4.88 4.06 11.79
CA VAL A 48 -6.11 4.07 12.60
C VAL A 48 -6.10 2.93 13.63
N TYR A 49 -5.85 1.70 13.18
CA TYR A 49 -6.02 0.48 13.99
C TYR A 49 -4.74 -0.05 14.64
N GLY A 50 -3.59 0.60 14.41
CA GLY A 50 -2.35 0.24 15.09
C GLY A 50 -2.46 0.30 16.61
N SER A 51 -1.94 -0.71 17.32
CA SER A 51 -2.11 -0.91 18.77
C SER A 51 -1.21 -0.03 19.66
N ARG A 52 -0.27 0.76 19.10
CA ARG A 52 0.76 1.47 19.88
C ARG A 52 0.67 2.99 19.69
N ASP A 53 1.07 3.76 20.70
CA ASP A 53 1.17 5.24 20.63
C ASP A 53 2.00 5.75 19.45
N ARG A 54 2.90 4.91 18.93
CA ARG A 54 3.78 5.23 17.78
C ARG A 54 3.19 4.82 16.42
N LYS A 55 1.93 4.42 16.34
CA LYS A 55 1.28 3.93 15.10
C LYS A 55 1.34 4.92 13.94
N ILE A 56 1.23 6.22 14.23
CA ILE A 56 1.32 7.28 13.23
C ILE A 56 2.72 7.31 12.63
N ARG A 57 3.77 7.27 13.48
CA ARG A 57 5.16 7.20 13.00
C ARG A 57 5.44 5.92 12.20
N ALA A 58 4.91 4.78 12.62
CA ALA A 58 5.07 3.53 11.90
C ALA A 58 4.40 3.57 10.52
N SER A 59 3.20 4.16 10.42
CA SER A 59 2.48 4.34 9.15
C SER A 59 3.24 5.24 8.18
N TYR A 60 3.77 6.37 8.67
CA TYR A 60 4.61 7.25 7.85
C TYR A 60 5.92 6.61 7.42
N LEU A 61 6.58 5.85 8.31
CA LEU A 61 7.80 5.13 7.95
C LEU A 61 7.50 4.12 6.84
N LEU A 62 6.45 3.31 6.99
CA LEU A 62 6.04 2.34 5.98
C LEU A 62 5.83 3.02 4.64
N PHE A 63 5.04 4.10 4.62
CA PHE A 63 4.75 4.86 3.42
C PHE A 63 6.01 5.44 2.76
N LEU A 64 6.90 6.07 3.53
CA LEU A 64 8.13 6.66 2.99
C LEU A 64 9.12 5.61 2.47
N TYR A 65 9.29 4.49 3.19
CA TYR A 65 10.20 3.43 2.76
C TYR A 65 9.75 2.79 1.45
N THR A 66 8.45 2.52 1.29
CA THR A 66 7.89 1.95 0.07
C THR A 66 7.86 2.95 -1.07
N LEU A 67 7.59 4.23 -0.81
CA LEU A 67 7.61 5.28 -1.84
C LEU A 67 9.02 5.48 -2.41
N ILE A 68 10.07 5.46 -1.56
CA ILE A 68 11.46 5.54 -2.02
C ILE A 68 11.81 4.35 -2.93
N SER A 69 11.43 3.13 -2.53
CA SER A 69 11.64 1.94 -3.37
C SER A 69 10.81 1.98 -4.66
N SER A 70 9.59 2.54 -4.63
CA SER A 70 8.72 2.71 -5.81
C SER A 70 9.41 3.58 -6.87
N VAL A 71 10.02 4.70 -6.49
CA VAL A 71 10.73 5.58 -7.43
C VAL A 71 11.87 4.84 -8.15
N PHE A 72 12.60 3.97 -7.44
CA PHE A 72 13.64 3.16 -8.07
C PHE A 72 13.06 2.19 -9.11
N MET A 73 11.90 1.59 -8.82
CA MET A 73 11.17 0.76 -9.77
C MET A 73 10.69 1.54 -11.00
N LEU A 74 10.19 2.77 -10.83
CA LEU A 74 9.77 3.63 -11.94
C LEU A 74 10.93 3.91 -12.91
N ILE A 75 12.12 4.19 -12.37
CA ILE A 75 13.34 4.42 -13.19
C ILE A 75 13.65 3.17 -14.03
N ALA A 76 13.55 1.98 -13.44
CA ALA A 76 13.78 0.73 -14.17
C ALA A 76 12.73 0.49 -15.28
N ILE A 77 11.45 0.81 -15.04
CA ILE A 77 10.39 0.70 -16.05
C ILE A 77 10.65 1.66 -17.20
N LEU A 78 11.04 2.91 -16.91
CA LEU A 78 11.40 3.89 -17.95
C LEU A 78 12.61 3.42 -18.76
N ALA A 79 13.63 2.86 -18.11
CA ALA A 79 14.82 2.34 -18.77
C ALA A 79 14.56 1.10 -19.65
N LEU A 80 13.50 0.33 -19.39
CA LEU A 80 13.07 -0.78 -20.25
C LEU A 80 12.21 -0.32 -21.43
N TYR A 81 11.54 0.82 -21.29
CA TYR A 81 10.66 1.37 -22.32
C TYR A 81 11.44 2.15 -23.40
N PHE A 82 12.59 2.74 -23.04
CA PHE A 82 13.52 3.42 -23.95
C PHE A 82 14.63 2.49 -24.44
#